data_AF-A0A529XUI0-F1
#
_entry.id   AF-A0A529XUI0-F1
#
_cell.length_a   1.000
_cell.length_b   1.000
_cell.length_c   1.000
_cell.angle_alpha   90.00
_cell.angle_beta   90.00
_cell.angle_gamma   90.00
#
_symmetry.space_group_name_H-M   'P 1'
#
loop_
_entity.id
_entity.type
_entity.pdbx_description
1 polymer ?
#
loop_
_entity_poly.entity_id
_entity_poly.type
_entity_poly.pdbx_seq_one_letter_code
_entity_poly.pdbx_strand_id
1 'polypeptide(L)' 'MSAAGEIKGMTPPDIRSRKGQTPLVCLTAYTTPVARLLDRHCDIVLVGDSVGMVLHGLSSTLGVTLDMMIMHG' A
#
# COMPACT_ATOMS: atom_id res chain seq x y z
N MET A 1 13.49 -12.24 26.60
CA MET A 1 12.28 -12.75 25.93
C MET A 1 11.55 -11.57 25.32
N SER A 2 11.92 -11.17 24.10
CA SER A 2 11.20 -10.08 23.41
C SER A 2 9.89 -10.63 22.88
N ALA A 3 8.78 -10.13 23.40
CA ALA A 3 7.47 -10.36 22.80
C ALA A 3 7.48 -9.68 21.42
N ALA A 4 7.63 -10.47 20.37
CA ALA A 4 7.25 -10.04 19.03
C ALA A 4 5.74 -9.81 19.08
N GLY A 5 5.30 -8.54 19.07
CA GLY A 5 3.88 -8.22 18.91
C GLY A 5 3.37 -8.90 17.64
N GLU A 6 2.19 -9.52 17.70
CA GLU A 6 1.59 -10.16 16.54
C GLU A 6 1.43 -9.14 15.40
N ILE A 7 2.32 -9.19 14.41
CA ILE A 7 2.13 -8.50 13.15
C ILE A 7 1.14 -9.35 12.36
N LYS A 8 -0.16 -9.09 12.53
CA LYS A 8 -1.20 -9.72 11.71
C LYS A 8 -1.32 -9.00 10.37
N GLY A 9 -0.22 -8.97 9.61
CA GLY A 9 -0.22 -8.46 8.24
C GLY A 9 -0.72 -9.51 7.27
N MET A 10 -1.55 -9.10 6.30
CA MET A 10 -1.99 -9.95 5.18
C MET A 10 -0.76 -10.46 4.40
N THR A 11 -0.65 -11.77 4.20
CA THR A 11 0.47 -12.36 3.45
C THR A 11 0.08 -12.73 2.01
N PRO A 12 1.05 -12.96 1.09
CA PRO A 12 0.72 -13.38 -0.27
C PRO A 12 -0.12 -14.69 -0.36
N PRO A 13 0.12 -15.73 0.47
CA PRO A 13 -0.79 -16.88 0.56
C PRO A 13 -2.23 -16.52 0.97
N ASP A 14 -2.42 -15.58 1.89
CA ASP A 14 -3.76 -15.13 2.34
C ASP A 14 -4.51 -14.39 1.22
N ILE A 15 -3.80 -13.56 0.46
CA ILE A 15 -4.35 -12.89 -0.73
C ILE A 15 -4.82 -13.92 -1.75
N ARG A 16 -4.00 -14.95 -2.00
CA ARG A 16 -4.33 -16.02 -2.95
C ARG A 16 -5.54 -16.82 -2.50
N SER A 17 -5.67 -17.14 -1.21
CA SER A 17 -6.78 -17.95 -0.69
C SER A 17 -8.13 -17.25 -0.81
N ARG A 18 -8.17 -15.90 -0.76
CA ARG A 18 -9.38 -15.10 -0.93
C ARG A 18 -9.84 -14.92 -2.37
N LYS A 19 -9.05 -15.33 -3.37
CA LYS A 19 -9.42 -15.17 -4.79
C LYS A 19 -10.71 -15.95 -5.10
N GLY A 20 -11.73 -15.24 -5.59
CA GLY A 20 -13.05 -15.80 -5.88
C GLY A 20 -13.95 -15.98 -4.65
N GLN A 21 -13.50 -15.53 -3.47
CA GLN A 21 -14.25 -15.52 -2.22
C GLN A 21 -14.52 -14.07 -1.80
N THR A 22 -14.11 -13.67 -0.60
CA THR A 22 -14.29 -12.33 -0.06
C THR A 22 -13.35 -11.33 -0.77
N PRO A 23 -13.88 -10.29 -1.46
CA PRO A 23 -13.09 -9.26 -2.12
C PRO A 23 -12.14 -8.55 -1.15
N LEU A 24 -10.94 -8.19 -1.62
CA LEU A 24 -9.95 -7.45 -0.84
C LEU A 24 -10.19 -5.94 -0.94
N VAL A 25 -10.05 -5.23 0.19
CA VAL A 25 -10.07 -3.76 0.22
C VAL A 25 -8.64 -3.24 0.06
N CYS A 26 -8.36 -2.63 -1.08
CA CYS A 26 -7.05 -2.07 -1.40
C CYS A 26 -7.15 -0.57 -1.66
N LEU A 27 -6.29 0.23 -1.03
CA LEU A 27 -6.20 1.67 -1.30
C LEU A 27 -4.73 2.10 -1.45
N THR A 28 -4.51 3.19 -2.18
CA THR A 28 -3.19 3.79 -2.27
C THR A 28 -2.90 4.67 -1.05
N ALA A 29 -1.65 4.66 -0.59
CA ALA A 29 -1.15 5.61 0.39
C ALA A 29 0.30 5.97 0.06
N TYR A 30 0.62 7.25 0.20
CA TYR A 30 1.95 7.78 -0.13
C TYR A 30 2.60 8.53 1.05
N THR A 31 1.96 8.50 2.22
CA THR A 31 2.44 9.13 3.45
C THR A 31 2.09 8.28 4.67
N THR A 32 2.94 8.32 5.70
CA THR A 32 2.73 7.56 6.94
C THR A 32 1.41 7.86 7.66
N PRO A 33 0.94 9.12 7.77
CA PRO A 33 -0.33 9.40 8.46
C PRO A 33 -1.53 8.78 7.73
N VAL A 34 -1.54 8.81 6.40
CA VAL A 34 -2.60 8.19 5.59
C VAL A 34 -2.54 6.67 5.74
N ALA A 35 -1.36 6.05 5.62
CA ALA A 35 -1.20 4.61 5.80
C ALA A 35 -1.70 4.13 7.19
N ARG A 36 -1.37 4.87 8.26
CA ARG A 36 -1.87 4.58 9.62
C ARG A 36 -3.39 4.69 9.76
N LEU A 37 -4.01 5.64 9.06
CA LEU A 37 -5.46 5.77 9.06
C LEU A 37 -6.14 4.58 8.36
N LEU A 38 -5.52 4.08 7.30
CA LEU A 38 -6.01 2.99 6.46
C LEU A 38 -5.75 1.60 7.05
N ASP A 39 -4.76 1.44 7.92
CA ASP A 39 -4.31 0.15 8.49
C ASP A 39 -5.47 -0.68 9.10
N ARG A 40 -6.47 -0.01 9.69
CA ARG A 40 -7.66 -0.67 10.28
C ARG A 40 -8.79 -0.99 9.29
N HIS A 41 -8.69 -0.50 8.05
CA HIS A 41 -9.78 -0.51 7.06
C HIS A 41 -9.41 -1.24 5.78
N CYS A 42 -8.12 -1.31 5.44
CA CYS A 42 -7.63 -1.91 4.21
C CYS A 42 -6.96 -3.25 4.48
N ASP A 43 -7.20 -4.22 3.59
CA ASP A 43 -6.46 -5.47 3.55
C ASP A 43 -5.03 -5.26 3.00
N ILE A 44 -4.87 -4.30 2.07
CA ILE A 44 -3.61 -3.96 1.42
C ILE A 44 -3.52 -2.44 1.22
N VAL A 45 -2.35 -1.87 1.52
CA VAL A 45 -2.00 -0.49 1.18
C VAL A 45 -0.94 -0.52 0.08
N LEU A 46 -1.16 0.23 -1.01
CA LEU A 46 -0.30 0.24 -2.19
C LEU A 46 0.42 1.59 -2.36
N VAL A 47 1.76 1.56 -2.36
CA VAL A 47 2.58 2.65 -2.90
C VAL A 47 2.69 2.43 -4.42
N GLY A 48 1.87 3.15 -5.18
CA GLY A 48 1.80 3.05 -6.64
C GLY A 48 2.38 4.26 -7.38
N ASP A 49 2.71 4.09 -8.66
CA ASP A 49 3.21 5.14 -9.57
C ASP A 49 2.20 6.28 -9.80
N SER A 50 0.93 6.06 -9.48
CA SER A 50 -0.10 7.12 -9.37
C SER A 50 0.32 8.30 -8.48
N VAL A 51 1.31 8.12 -7.60
CA VAL A 51 1.96 9.22 -6.87
C VAL A 51 2.48 10.33 -7.77
N GLY A 52 2.95 9.99 -8.98
CA GLY A 52 3.43 10.95 -9.96
C GLY A 52 2.34 11.95 -10.37
N MET A 53 1.11 11.48 -10.56
CA MET A 53 -0.02 12.34 -10.91
C MET A 53 -0.59 13.06 -9.69
N VAL A 54 -0.74 12.34 -8.57
CA VAL A 54 -1.47 12.83 -7.38
C VAL A 54 -0.64 13.81 -6.55
N LEU A 55 0.66 13.53 -6.34
CA LEU A 55 1.52 14.37 -5.51
C LEU A 55 2.48 15.23 -6.31
N HIS A 56 2.98 14.73 -7.44
CA HIS A 56 4.00 15.43 -8.25
C HIS A 56 3.42 16.19 -9.46
N GLY A 57 2.11 16.09 -9.71
CA GLY A 57 1.42 16.85 -10.76
C GLY A 57 1.81 16.46 -12.18
N LEU A 58 2.38 15.27 -12.38
CA LEU A 58 2.72 14.76 -13.70
C LEU A 58 1.45 14.48 -14.52
N SER A 59 1.53 14.65 -15.84
CA SER A 59 0.40 14.36 -16.75
C SER A 59 0.15 12.86 -16.95
N SER A 60 1.12 12.02 -16.60
CA SER A 60 1.04 10.55 -16.63
C SER A 60 2.02 9.95 -15.61
N THR A 61 1.94 8.63 -15.39
CA THR A 61 2.86 7.92 -14.49
C THR A 61 4.20 7.56 -15.14
N LEU A 62 4.38 7.78 -16.44
CA LEU A 62 5.62 7.45 -17.18
C LEU A 62 6.86 8.17 -16.65
N GLY A 63 6.69 9.36 -16.06
CA GLY A 63 7.79 10.15 -15.49
C GLY A 63 8.21 9.73 -14.09
N VAL A 64 7.58 8.72 -13.49
CA VAL A 64 7.89 8.27 -12.13
C VAL A 64 9.19 7.47 -12.11
N THR A 65 10.09 7.83 -11.20
CA THR A 65 11.36 7.13 -11.00
C THR A 65 11.30 6.22 -9.78
N LEU A 66 12.27 5.30 -9.66
CA LEU A 66 12.42 4.48 -8.45
C LEU A 66 12.70 5.32 -7.21
N ASP A 67 13.50 6.39 -7.33
CA ASP A 67 13.78 7.29 -6.20
C ASP A 67 12.50 7.96 -5.68
N MET A 68 11.59 8.34 -6.58
CA MET A 68 10.28 8.85 -6.19
C MET A 68 9.47 7.80 -5.43
N MET A 69 9.47 6.55 -5.89
CA MET A 69 8.76 5.45 -5.22
C MET A 69 9.33 5.20 -3.81
N ILE A 70 10.66 5.13 -3.68
CA ILE A 70 11.37 4.91 -2.40
C ILE A 70 11.10 6.05 -1.40
N MET A 71 10.91 7.28 -1.87
CA MET A 71 10.55 8.41 -0.99
C MET A 71 9.18 8.23 -0.31
N HIS A 72 8.27 7.46 -0.93
CA HIS A 72 6.89 7.28 -0.46
C HIS A 72 6.62 5.91 0.18
N GLY A 73 7.61 5.01 0.19
CA GLY A 73 7.51 3.65 0.75
C GLY A 73 8.84 3.12 1.23
#